data_AF-A0A3C0IPI5-F1
#
_entry.id   AF-A0A3C0IPI5-F1
#
_cell.length_a   1.000
_cell.length_b   1.000
_cell.length_c   1.000
_cell.angle_alpha   90.00
_cell.angle_beta   90.00
_cell.angle_gamma   90.00
#
_symmetry.space_group_name_H-M   'P 1'
#
loop_
_entity.id
_entity.type
_entity.pdbx_description
1 polymer ?
#
loop_
_entity_poly.entity_id
_entity_poly.type
_entity_poly.pdbx_seq_one_letter_code
_entity_poly.pdbx_strand_id
1 'polypeptide(L)'
;MALKTYASAAPKPGNLYYAYDFEHITRDGWGYRVVNTEDWVPVTPLTVQTLNDINTANPISNAKSVLKQQQFLVRLYLNRIYNKMDKASTKTMKHYRTYLGAKVGGYVRKSLPNVVVPNLMYSSNYSTAGTPVILFADDAYHQQFSFTGSNFFVHHMLAPYMYLLQKQYHLP
;
A
#
# COMPACT_ATOMS: atom_id res chain seq x y z
N MET A 1 19.92 21.87 -4.46
CA MET A 1 20.10 20.75 -3.50
C MET A 1 19.44 19.52 -4.10
N ALA A 2 20.16 18.41 -4.22
CA ALA A 2 19.60 17.14 -4.69
C ALA A 2 19.45 16.19 -3.49
N LEU A 3 18.26 15.65 -3.30
CA LEU A 3 17.93 14.75 -2.19
C LEU A 3 17.81 13.33 -2.73
N LYS A 4 18.58 12.39 -2.15
CA LYS A 4 18.49 10.97 -2.44
C LYS A 4 17.88 10.25 -1.24
N THR A 5 16.86 9.41 -1.47
CA THR A 5 16.12 8.75 -0.41
C THR A 5 16.20 7.24 -0.52
N TYR A 6 16.48 6.60 0.62
CA TYR A 6 16.42 5.15 0.80
C TYR A 6 15.39 4.84 1.88
N ALA A 7 14.20 4.42 1.47
CA ALA A 7 13.10 4.06 2.35
C ALA A 7 13.16 2.56 2.65
N SER A 8 13.92 2.18 3.68
CA SER A 8 14.05 0.79 4.13
C SER A 8 12.90 0.39 5.04
N ALA A 9 12.33 -0.78 4.78
CA ALA A 9 11.25 -1.36 5.59
C ALA A 9 9.99 -0.48 5.72
N ALA A 10 9.82 0.48 4.80
CA ALA A 10 8.74 1.45 4.87
C ALA A 10 7.40 0.81 4.49
N PRO A 11 6.29 1.10 5.21
CA PRO A 11 4.95 0.74 4.78
C PRO A 11 4.57 1.49 3.50
N LYS A 12 3.46 1.11 2.86
CA LYS A 12 2.88 1.83 1.72
C LYS A 12 2.53 3.26 2.15
N PRO A 13 3.22 4.28 1.61
CA PRO A 13 3.20 5.63 2.18
C PRO A 13 1.93 6.43 1.85
N GLY A 14 1.21 6.05 0.80
CA GLY A 14 0.07 6.81 0.32
C GLY A 14 -0.71 6.05 -0.74
N ASN A 15 -1.61 6.75 -1.44
CA ASN A 15 -2.34 6.15 -2.55
C ASN A 15 -1.50 6.11 -3.84
N LEU A 16 -2.10 5.60 -4.91
CA LEU A 16 -1.44 5.52 -6.23
C LEU A 16 -0.94 6.89 -6.73
N TYR A 17 -1.70 7.96 -6.52
CA TYR A 17 -1.33 9.30 -6.97
C TYR A 17 -0.12 9.85 -6.22
N TYR A 18 -0.06 9.64 -4.90
CA TYR A 18 1.14 9.94 -4.11
C TYR A 18 2.36 9.16 -4.64
N ALA A 19 2.18 7.86 -4.95
CA ALA A 19 3.26 7.05 -5.47
C ALA A 19 3.79 7.59 -6.81
N TYR A 20 2.90 8.00 -7.72
CA TYR A 20 3.29 8.65 -8.98
C TYR A 20 4.04 9.95 -8.77
N ASP A 21 3.58 10.82 -7.88
CA ASP A 21 4.26 12.08 -7.59
C ASP A 21 5.66 11.81 -7.02
N PHE A 22 5.76 10.90 -6.04
CA PHE A 22 7.02 10.53 -5.41
C PHE A 22 8.00 9.92 -6.42
N GLU A 23 7.56 8.95 -7.22
CA GLU A 23 8.39 8.29 -8.23
C GLU A 23 8.78 9.26 -9.34
N HIS A 24 7.90 10.19 -9.72
CA HIS A 24 8.23 11.22 -10.70
C HIS A 24 9.34 12.13 -10.17
N ILE A 25 9.23 12.68 -8.95
CA ILE A 25 10.24 13.60 -8.42
C ILE A 25 11.54 12.91 -8.01
N THR A 26 11.51 11.60 -7.79
CA THR A 26 12.68 10.78 -7.40
C THR A 26 13.17 9.80 -8.47
N ARG A 27 12.69 9.96 -9.71
CA ARG A 27 13.08 9.15 -10.88
C ARG A 27 14.59 9.19 -11.12
N ASP A 28 15.06 8.31 -12.00
CA ASP A 28 16.50 8.22 -12.36
C ASP A 28 17.39 7.87 -11.16
N GLY A 29 16.85 7.05 -10.25
CA GLY A 29 17.61 6.48 -9.14
C GLY A 29 17.82 7.43 -7.97
N TRP A 30 16.90 8.37 -7.72
CA TRP A 30 16.94 9.28 -6.58
C TRP A 30 16.04 8.85 -5.40
N GLY A 31 15.17 7.85 -5.59
CA GLY A 31 14.30 7.33 -4.54
C GLY A 31 14.15 5.81 -4.63
N TYR A 32 14.52 5.13 -3.56
CA TYR A 32 14.45 3.67 -3.46
C TYR A 32 13.54 3.23 -2.32
N ARG A 33 12.78 2.16 -2.56
CA ARG A 33 12.15 1.37 -1.51
C ARG A 33 12.93 0.08 -1.32
N VAL A 34 13.52 -0.11 -0.15
CA VAL A 34 14.29 -1.30 0.18
C VAL A 34 13.41 -2.19 1.05
N VAL A 35 13.06 -3.38 0.56
CA VAL A 35 12.09 -4.26 1.24
C VAL A 35 12.63 -5.68 1.33
N ASN A 36 12.40 -6.30 2.48
CA ASN A 36 12.60 -7.72 2.70
C ASN A 36 11.30 -8.47 2.39
N THR A 37 11.37 -9.57 1.62
CA THR A 37 10.18 -10.34 1.23
C THR A 37 9.42 -10.97 2.40
N GLU A 38 10.07 -11.14 3.56
CA GLU A 38 9.45 -11.68 4.79
C GLU A 38 8.99 -10.59 5.76
N ASP A 39 9.32 -9.32 5.49
CA ASP A 39 8.89 -8.22 6.33
C ASP A 39 7.43 -7.85 6.01
N TRP A 40 6.57 -7.97 7.01
CA TRP A 40 5.15 -7.66 6.87
C TRP A 40 4.87 -6.15 6.88
N VAL A 41 5.77 -5.31 7.39
CA VAL A 41 5.52 -3.87 7.50
C VAL A 41 5.36 -3.21 6.11
N PRO A 42 6.21 -3.49 5.10
CA PRO A 42 6.05 -2.99 3.74
C PRO A 42 4.73 -3.34 3.04
N VAL A 43 4.03 -4.40 3.45
CA VAL A 43 2.72 -4.76 2.86
C VAL A 43 1.54 -4.03 3.51
N THR A 44 1.79 -3.24 4.56
CA THR A 44 0.78 -2.45 5.29
C THR A 44 0.67 -1.01 4.78
N PRO A 45 -0.44 -0.30 5.06
CA PRO A 45 -1.69 -0.79 5.65
C PRO A 45 -2.47 -1.68 4.67
N LEU A 46 -3.54 -2.33 5.16
CA LEU A 46 -4.48 -3.05 4.30
C LEU A 46 -5.03 -2.10 3.22
N THR A 47 -5.15 -2.63 1.99
CA THR A 47 -5.53 -1.82 0.83
C THR A 47 -6.75 -2.39 0.13
N VAL A 48 -7.63 -1.51 -0.35
CA VAL A 48 -8.74 -1.85 -1.22
C VAL A 48 -8.94 -0.71 -2.21
N GLN A 49 -9.01 -1.05 -3.50
CA GLN A 49 -9.34 -0.10 -4.54
C GLN A 49 -10.85 -0.02 -4.72
N THR A 50 -11.37 1.21 -4.71
CA THR A 50 -12.77 1.52 -5.04
C THR A 50 -12.87 2.09 -6.45
N LEU A 51 -14.08 2.16 -7.00
CA LEU A 51 -14.28 2.76 -8.32
C LEU A 51 -13.96 4.26 -8.34
N ASN A 52 -13.98 4.93 -7.18
CA ASN A 52 -13.62 6.33 -7.03
C ASN A 52 -12.09 6.57 -7.04
N ASP A 53 -11.28 5.50 -6.97
CA ASP A 53 -9.81 5.60 -7.00
C ASP A 53 -9.25 5.60 -8.43
N ILE A 54 -10.08 5.34 -9.44
CA ILE A 54 -9.68 5.25 -10.85
C ILE A 54 -9.73 6.62 -11.52
N ASN A 55 -8.74 6.95 -12.35
CA ASN A 55 -8.69 8.20 -13.13
C ASN A 55 -10.00 8.43 -13.90
N THR A 56 -10.52 9.65 -13.91
CA THR A 56 -11.86 9.96 -14.47
C THR A 56 -12.08 9.49 -15.90
N ALA A 57 -11.05 9.57 -16.76
CA ALA A 57 -11.09 9.10 -18.15
C ALA A 57 -10.95 7.56 -18.24
N ASN A 58 -12.00 6.83 -17.87
CA ASN A 58 -12.02 5.37 -17.93
C ASN A 58 -13.44 4.81 -18.21
N PRO A 59 -13.56 3.56 -18.72
CA PRO A 59 -14.87 2.96 -19.04
C PRO A 59 -15.68 2.52 -17.81
N ILE A 60 -15.05 2.42 -16.63
CA ILE A 60 -15.66 2.01 -15.36
C ILE A 60 -16.32 3.20 -14.66
N SER A 61 -15.69 4.38 -14.64
CA SER A 61 -16.30 5.62 -14.13
C SER A 61 -17.55 6.01 -14.95
N ASN A 62 -17.49 5.76 -16.26
CA ASN A 62 -18.58 5.94 -17.19
C ASN A 62 -19.47 4.69 -17.36
N ALA A 63 -19.33 3.66 -16.52
CA ALA A 63 -20.06 2.41 -16.70
C ALA A 63 -21.57 2.64 -16.83
N LYS A 64 -22.14 3.58 -16.07
CA LYS A 64 -23.58 3.88 -16.17
C LYS A 64 -24.02 4.38 -17.55
N SER A 65 -23.20 5.12 -18.28
CA SER A 65 -23.56 5.59 -19.63
C SER A 65 -23.45 4.45 -20.64
N VAL A 66 -22.40 3.62 -20.54
CA VAL A 66 -22.19 2.44 -21.38
C VAL A 66 -23.29 1.39 -21.16
N LEU A 67 -23.64 1.12 -19.90
CA LEU A 67 -24.66 0.14 -19.52
C LEU A 67 -26.08 0.55 -19.97
N LYS A 68 -26.34 1.85 -20.18
CA LYS A 68 -27.62 2.33 -20.70
C LYS A 68 -27.85 1.93 -22.16
N GLN A 69 -26.78 1.68 -22.93
CA GLN A 69 -26.86 1.29 -24.34
C GLN A 69 -27.22 -0.19 -24.54
N GLN A 70 -27.20 -0.98 -23.47
CA GLN A 70 -27.47 -2.41 -23.51
C GLN A 70 -28.97 -2.72 -23.44
N GLN A 71 -29.37 -3.88 -23.98
CA GLN A 71 -30.74 -4.40 -23.85
C GLN A 71 -31.17 -4.51 -22.38
N PHE A 72 -32.47 -4.37 -22.08
CA PHE A 72 -32.99 -4.24 -20.71
C PHE A 72 -32.49 -5.34 -19.74
N LEU A 73 -32.56 -6.61 -20.13
CA LEU A 73 -32.13 -7.73 -19.29
C LEU A 73 -30.62 -7.73 -19.04
N VAL A 74 -29.83 -7.47 -20.09
CA VAL A 74 -28.37 -7.34 -20.01
C VAL A 74 -27.99 -6.18 -19.11
N ARG A 75 -28.63 -5.03 -19.31
CA ARG A 75 -28.46 -3.84 -18.47
C ARG A 75 -28.77 -4.12 -17.01
N LEU A 76 -29.87 -4.82 -16.70
CA LEU A 76 -30.25 -5.16 -15.33
C LEU A 76 -29.17 -6.02 -14.66
N TYR A 77 -28.72 -7.07 -15.35
CA TYR A 77 -27.68 -7.97 -14.86
C TYR A 77 -26.35 -7.24 -14.61
N LEU A 78 -25.88 -6.46 -15.59
CA LEU A 78 -24.62 -5.73 -15.48
C LEU A 78 -24.67 -4.64 -14.39
N ASN A 79 -25.79 -3.94 -14.25
CA ASN A 79 -25.97 -2.97 -13.15
C ASN A 79 -25.89 -3.66 -11.78
N ARG A 80 -26.43 -4.88 -11.64
CA ARG A 80 -26.35 -5.64 -10.39
C ARG A 80 -24.89 -5.96 -10.05
N ILE A 81 -24.10 -6.42 -11.02
CA ILE A 81 -22.67 -6.72 -10.83
C ILE A 81 -21.90 -5.45 -10.46
N TYR A 82 -22.06 -4.38 -11.25
CA TYR A 82 -21.40 -3.10 -11.01
C TYR A 82 -21.68 -2.57 -9.61
N ASN A 83 -22.96 -2.50 -9.23
CA ASN A 83 -23.36 -2.02 -7.91
C ASN A 83 -22.86 -2.93 -6.78
N LYS A 84 -22.75 -4.25 -7.01
CA LYS A 84 -22.20 -5.18 -6.02
C LYS A 84 -20.71 -4.90 -5.78
N MET A 85 -19.93 -4.69 -6.84
CA MET A 85 -18.51 -4.35 -6.75
C MET A 85 -18.28 -3.01 -6.05
N ASP A 86 -19.02 -1.97 -6.47
CA ASP A 86 -18.92 -0.63 -5.89
C ASP A 86 -19.27 -0.62 -4.40
N LYS A 87 -20.39 -1.24 -4.03
CA LYS A 87 -20.83 -1.33 -2.63
C LYS A 87 -19.86 -2.15 -1.78
N ALA A 88 -19.35 -3.27 -2.29
CA ALA A 88 -18.43 -4.13 -1.54
C ALA A 88 -17.10 -3.41 -1.26
N SER A 89 -16.46 -2.85 -2.29
CA SER A 89 -15.19 -2.12 -2.15
C SER A 89 -15.34 -0.88 -1.25
N THR A 90 -16.39 -0.08 -1.45
CA THR A 90 -16.68 1.11 -0.62
C THR A 90 -16.96 0.73 0.83
N LYS A 91 -17.68 -0.37 1.10
CA LYS A 91 -17.93 -0.86 2.46
C LYS A 91 -16.63 -1.26 3.16
N THR A 92 -15.76 -2.01 2.48
CA THR A 92 -14.45 -2.41 3.02
C THR A 92 -13.58 -1.18 3.32
N MET A 93 -13.49 -0.24 2.38
CA MET A 93 -12.74 1.00 2.55
C MET A 93 -13.25 1.80 3.77
N LYS A 94 -14.57 1.93 3.94
CA LYS A 94 -15.16 2.59 5.13
C LYS A 94 -14.72 1.91 6.42
N HIS A 95 -14.73 0.58 6.47
CA HIS A 95 -14.24 -0.16 7.63
C HIS A 95 -12.75 0.13 7.89
N TYR A 96 -11.88 0.03 6.87
CA TYR A 96 -10.46 0.32 7.04
C TYR A 96 -10.23 1.75 7.54
N ARG A 97 -10.92 2.76 7.00
CA ARG A 97 -10.79 4.14 7.48
C ARG A 97 -11.29 4.34 8.91
N THR A 98 -12.39 3.69 9.30
CA THR A 98 -12.88 3.79 10.68
C THR A 98 -11.92 3.12 11.67
N TYR A 99 -11.52 1.87 11.41
CA TYR A 99 -10.76 1.08 12.38
C TYR A 99 -9.26 1.38 12.32
N LEU A 100 -8.65 1.43 11.14
CA LEU A 100 -7.21 1.66 10.98
C LEU A 100 -6.85 3.14 10.90
N GLY A 101 -7.80 4.00 10.48
CA GLY A 101 -7.60 5.45 10.45
C GLY A 101 -8.06 6.13 11.74
N ALA A 102 -9.37 6.23 11.93
CA ALA A 102 -9.95 7.04 13.01
C ALA A 102 -9.67 6.47 14.42
N LYS A 103 -9.84 5.16 14.63
CA LYS A 103 -9.58 4.56 15.95
C LYS A 103 -8.09 4.57 16.30
N VAL A 104 -7.23 4.05 15.42
CA VAL A 104 -5.77 4.08 15.63
C VAL A 104 -5.26 5.50 15.81
N GLY A 105 -5.67 6.44 14.95
CA GLY A 105 -5.30 7.85 15.08
C GLY A 105 -5.77 8.47 16.40
N GLY A 106 -6.93 8.05 16.93
CA GLY A 106 -7.39 8.43 18.27
C GLY A 106 -6.46 7.95 19.38
N TYR A 107 -5.92 6.72 19.30
CA TYR A 107 -4.91 6.24 20.25
C TYR A 107 -3.59 7.00 20.11
N VAL A 108 -3.14 7.26 18.89
CA VAL A 108 -1.90 8.02 18.65
C VAL A 108 -2.00 9.43 19.24
N ARG A 109 -3.12 10.15 19.07
CA ARG A 109 -3.32 11.47 19.67
C ARG A 109 -3.32 11.46 21.20
N LYS A 110 -3.79 10.37 21.83
CA LYS A 110 -3.72 10.24 23.29
C LYS A 110 -2.27 10.13 23.77
N SER A 111 -1.43 9.41 23.02
CA SER A 111 0.00 9.26 23.32
C SER A 111 0.83 10.47 22.88
N LEU A 112 0.40 11.19 21.85
CA LEU A 112 1.08 12.35 21.26
C LEU A 112 0.07 13.51 21.08
N PRO A 113 -0.23 14.27 22.13
CA PRO A 113 -1.30 15.29 22.11
C PRO A 113 -1.11 16.39 21.05
N ASN A 114 0.15 16.68 20.71
CA ASN A 114 0.51 17.73 19.77
C ASN A 114 0.64 17.24 18.33
N VAL A 115 0.29 15.98 18.04
CA VAL A 115 0.38 15.45 16.67
C VAL A 115 -0.71 16.05 15.79
N VAL A 116 -0.29 16.72 14.72
CA VAL A 116 -1.20 17.20 13.68
C VAL A 116 -1.51 16.03 12.76
N VAL A 117 -2.72 15.47 12.88
CA VAL A 117 -3.18 14.42 11.96
C VAL A 117 -3.71 15.11 10.69
N PRO A 118 -3.19 14.79 9.50
CA PRO A 118 -3.64 15.39 8.27
C PRO A 118 -5.08 14.98 7.93
N ASN A 119 -5.73 15.76 7.07
CA ASN A 119 -7.02 15.37 6.50
C ASN A 119 -6.85 14.09 5.67
N LEU A 120 -7.46 13.00 6.15
CA LEU A 120 -7.38 11.70 5.48
C LEU A 120 -8.29 11.68 4.25
N MET A 121 -7.72 11.39 3.09
CA MET A 121 -8.47 11.17 1.85
C MET A 121 -9.55 10.09 2.02
N TYR A 122 -10.60 10.18 1.21
CA TYR A 122 -11.68 9.21 1.15
C TYR A 122 -11.28 7.96 0.34
N SER A 123 -10.20 7.30 0.75
CA SER A 123 -9.64 6.14 0.04
C SER A 123 -8.92 5.21 1.01
N SER A 124 -8.73 3.96 0.60
CA SER A 124 -7.78 3.02 1.20
C SER A 124 -6.97 2.30 0.12
N ASN A 125 -6.78 2.93 -1.04
CA ASN A 125 -6.00 2.40 -2.16
C ASN A 125 -4.49 2.66 -1.97
N TYR A 126 -3.92 2.16 -0.87
CA TYR A 126 -2.51 2.35 -0.56
C TYR A 126 -1.61 1.60 -1.55
N SER A 127 -0.56 2.26 -1.99
CA SER A 127 0.41 1.80 -2.99
C SER A 127 1.85 1.95 -2.47
N THR A 128 2.75 1.06 -2.89
CA THR A 128 4.19 1.24 -2.67
C THR A 128 4.72 2.38 -3.53
N ALA A 129 5.79 3.05 -3.11
CA ALA A 129 6.40 4.13 -3.88
C ALA A 129 7.94 4.02 -3.88
N GLY A 130 8.57 4.25 -5.03
CA GLY A 130 10.02 4.31 -5.21
C GLY A 130 10.59 3.11 -5.98
N THR A 131 11.79 3.28 -6.53
CA THR A 131 12.49 2.22 -7.25
C THR A 131 12.74 1.02 -6.32
N PRO A 132 12.28 -0.19 -6.69
CA PRO A 132 12.36 -1.34 -5.80
C PRO A 132 13.79 -1.87 -5.68
N VAL A 133 14.24 -2.06 -4.43
CA VAL A 133 15.34 -2.94 -4.05
C VAL A 133 14.70 -4.08 -3.26
N ILE A 134 14.47 -5.21 -3.94
CA ILE A 134 13.81 -6.38 -3.35
C ILE A 134 14.85 -7.32 -2.78
N LEU A 135 14.84 -7.45 -1.45
CA LEU A 135 15.69 -8.35 -0.70
C LEU A 135 14.98 -9.68 -0.51
N PHE A 136 15.41 -10.72 -1.23
CA PHE A 136 14.69 -11.98 -1.33
C PHE A 136 15.21 -12.98 -0.30
N ALA A 137 14.34 -13.37 0.63
CA ALA A 137 14.63 -14.39 1.63
C ALA A 137 14.64 -15.79 1.01
N ASP A 138 15.72 -16.52 1.22
CA ASP A 138 15.88 -17.92 0.82
C ASP A 138 16.02 -18.84 2.04
N ASP A 139 16.18 -20.14 1.80
CA ASP A 139 16.21 -21.15 2.87
C ASP A 139 17.26 -20.85 3.95
N ALA A 140 18.44 -20.37 3.57
CA ALA A 140 19.50 -20.01 4.51
C ALA A 140 19.13 -18.78 5.36
N TYR A 141 18.40 -17.81 4.78
CA TYR A 141 17.80 -16.72 5.56
C TYR A 141 16.80 -17.26 6.58
N HIS A 142 15.89 -18.16 6.18
CA HIS A 142 14.85 -18.67 7.08
C HIS A 142 15.42 -19.54 8.22
N GLN A 143 16.55 -20.22 7.98
CA GLN A 143 17.30 -20.92 9.04
C GLN A 143 17.88 -19.96 10.08
N GLN A 144 18.30 -18.77 9.67
CA GLN A 144 18.90 -17.78 10.57
C GLN A 144 17.86 -16.88 11.26
N PHE A 145 16.81 -16.49 10.55
CA PHE A 145 15.78 -15.56 11.00
C PHE A 145 14.41 -16.23 11.01
N SER A 146 14.19 -17.14 11.96
CA SER A 146 12.92 -17.88 12.04
C SER A 146 11.88 -17.18 12.93
N PHE A 147 10.62 -17.20 12.51
CA PHE A 147 9.50 -16.80 13.36
C PHE A 147 9.22 -17.88 14.43
N THR A 148 9.19 -17.46 15.70
CA THR A 148 9.01 -18.33 16.88
C THR A 148 7.61 -18.25 17.48
N GLY A 149 6.66 -17.60 16.79
CA GLY A 149 5.29 -17.40 17.29
C GLY A 149 5.09 -16.11 18.10
N SER A 150 6.17 -15.44 18.52
CA SER A 150 6.10 -14.23 19.36
C SER A 150 6.97 -13.07 18.86
N ASN A 151 7.99 -13.35 18.04
CA ASN A 151 8.92 -12.35 17.49
C ASN A 151 8.39 -11.74 16.16
N PHE A 152 7.22 -11.11 16.18
CA PHE A 152 6.55 -10.55 14.97
C PHE A 152 7.38 -9.57 14.13
N PHE A 153 8.45 -9.00 14.69
CA PHE A 153 9.33 -8.05 13.99
C PHE A 153 10.65 -8.68 13.56
N VAL A 154 10.82 -10.01 13.67
CA VAL A 154 12.09 -10.69 13.36
C VAL A 154 12.64 -10.30 11.99
N HIS A 155 11.78 -10.13 10.97
CA HIS A 155 12.19 -9.76 9.62
C HIS A 155 12.27 -8.24 9.37
N HIS A 156 11.79 -7.42 10.31
CA HIS A 156 11.78 -5.95 10.26
C HIS A 156 13.03 -5.33 10.90
N MET A 157 13.88 -6.14 11.54
CA MET A 157 15.10 -5.67 12.19
C MET A 157 16.22 -5.38 11.17
N LEU A 158 17.20 -4.58 11.58
CA LEU A 158 18.37 -4.24 10.75
C LEU A 158 19.16 -5.48 10.30
N ALA A 159 19.36 -6.46 11.19
CA ALA A 159 20.17 -7.64 10.91
C ALA A 159 19.66 -8.48 9.71
N PRO A 160 18.36 -8.84 9.62
CA PRO A 160 17.81 -9.52 8.45
C PRO A 160 17.99 -8.74 7.14
N TYR A 161 17.77 -7.42 7.16
CA TYR A 161 17.99 -6.57 5.98
C TYR A 161 19.46 -6.54 5.57
N MET A 162 20.37 -6.39 6.54
CA MET A 162 21.81 -6.37 6.28
C MET A 162 22.29 -7.71 5.71
N TYR A 163 21.83 -8.84 6.28
CA TYR A 163 22.16 -10.16 5.77
C TYR A 163 21.79 -10.32 4.30
N LEU A 164 20.56 -9.94 3.92
CA LEU A 164 20.12 -10.07 2.53
C LEU A 164 20.86 -9.11 1.60
N LEU A 165 21.15 -7.88 2.05
CA LEU A 165 21.96 -6.92 1.31
C LEU A 165 23.38 -7.47 1.04
N GLN A 166 24.06 -7.96 2.07
CA GLN A 166 25.40 -8.55 1.93
C GLN A 166 25.37 -9.77 1.00
N LYS A 167 24.37 -10.63 1.16
CA LYS A 167 24.22 -11.83 0.34
C LYS A 167 23.95 -11.54 -1.14
N GLN A 168 23.06 -10.60 -1.45
CA GLN A 168 22.64 -10.34 -2.83
C GLN A 168 23.58 -9.37 -3.57
N TYR A 169 24.17 -8.41 -2.86
CA TYR A 169 25.02 -7.37 -3.45
C TYR A 169 26.51 -7.55 -3.16
N HIS A 170 26.90 -8.64 -2.47
CA HIS A 170 28.29 -8.96 -2.14
C HIS A 170 28.99 -7.80 -1.40
N LEU A 171 28.26 -7.16 -0.49
CA LEU A 171 28.81 -6.08 0.35
C LEU A 171 29.77 -6.66 1.39
N PRO A 172 30.82 -5.90 1.78
CA PRO A 172 31.77 -6.32 2.81
C PRO A 172 31.15 -6.47 4.21
#